data_AF-R4XGF0-F1
#
_entry.id   AF-R4XGF0-F1
#
_cell.length_a   1.000
_cell.length_b   1.000
_cell.length_c   1.000
_cell.angle_alpha   90.00
_cell.angle_beta   90.00
_cell.angle_gamma   90.00
#
_symmetry.space_group_name_H-M   'P 1'
#
loop_
_entity.id
_entity.type
_entity.pdbx_description
1 polymer ?
#
loop_
_entity_poly.entity_id
_entity_poly.type
_entity_poly.pdbx_seq_one_letter_code
_entity_poly.pdbx_strand_id
1 'polypeptide(L)'
;MRALQLCIGLLSCHRIRAAPWTQAESAYNFNINQTATQVSDYFSEWPGHHYHPSPDNWRFPFYSMFLDRWSDGDPTNNDANGTVWEFDIHETQLRAGGDVAGFVQTLDYLESMGIKGIYIIGTIFQGLPWAYDGYSAT
;
A
#
# COMPACT_ATOMS: atom_id res chain seq x y z
N MET A 1 3.22 -35.67 -36.71
CA MET A 1 4.21 -34.58 -36.52
C MET A 1 3.64 -33.15 -36.48
N ARG A 2 2.33 -32.90 -36.77
CA ARG A 2 1.74 -31.55 -36.68
C ARG A 2 1.07 -31.20 -35.34
N ALA A 3 0.82 -32.18 -34.47
CA ALA A 3 0.20 -31.95 -33.16
C ALA A 3 1.19 -31.42 -32.10
N LEU A 4 2.49 -31.73 -32.23
CA LEU A 4 3.51 -31.30 -31.26
C LEU A 4 3.89 -29.82 -31.41
N GLN A 5 3.69 -29.23 -32.60
CA GLN A 5 3.92 -27.80 -32.84
C GLN A 5 2.81 -26.91 -32.26
N LEU A 6 1.61 -27.47 -31.99
CA LEU A 6 0.49 -26.69 -31.47
C LEU A 6 0.59 -26.44 -29.95
N CYS A 7 1.27 -27.33 -29.21
CA CYS A 7 1.44 -27.19 -27.75
C CYS A 7 2.50 -26.15 -27.35
N ILE A 8 3.43 -25.80 -28.25
CA ILE A 8 4.47 -24.79 -27.97
C ILE A 8 3.93 -23.35 -28.13
N GLY A 9 2.83 -23.16 -28.88
CA GLY A 9 2.19 -21.86 -29.05
C GLY A 9 1.42 -21.34 -27.82
N LEU A 10 1.23 -22.18 -26.80
CA LEU A 10 0.48 -21.86 -25.57
C LEU A 10 1.38 -21.60 -24.35
N LEU A 11 2.70 -21.65 -24.49
CA LEU A 11 3.61 -21.02 -23.52
C LEU A 11 3.76 -19.54 -23.87
N SER A 12 2.71 -18.78 -23.60
CA SER A 12 2.80 -17.33 -23.47
C SER A 12 3.85 -17.05 -22.39
N CYS A 13 5.05 -16.63 -22.79
CA CYS A 13 6.02 -16.06 -21.86
C CYS A 13 5.34 -14.85 -21.21
N HIS A 14 4.83 -15.03 -20.00
CA HIS A 14 4.31 -13.92 -19.21
C HIS A 14 5.48 -12.98 -18.95
N ARG A 15 5.55 -11.88 -19.72
CA ARG A 15 6.42 -10.76 -19.39
C ARG A 15 5.84 -10.13 -18.13
N ILE A 16 6.38 -10.50 -16.98
CA ILE A 16 6.13 -9.81 -15.73
C ILE A 16 6.57 -8.37 -15.95
N ARG A 17 5.65 -7.42 -15.78
CA ARG A 17 5.93 -6.00 -15.86
C ARG A 17 5.63 -5.37 -14.52
N ALA A 18 6.56 -4.55 -14.05
CA ALA A 18 6.41 -3.67 -12.91
C ALA A 18 6.94 -2.30 -13.32
N ALA A 19 6.54 -1.24 -12.63
CA ALA A 19 7.03 0.11 -12.92
C ALA A 19 8.56 0.15 -12.76
N PRO A 20 9.34 0.51 -13.80
CA PRO A 20 10.79 0.68 -13.66
C PRO A 20 11.09 1.92 -12.84
N TRP A 21 12.33 2.03 -12.37
CA TRP A 21 12.79 3.29 -11.80
C TRP A 21 12.74 4.41 -12.84
N THR A 22 12.25 5.58 -12.45
CA THR A 22 12.31 6.81 -13.24
C THR A 22 12.72 7.96 -12.34
N GLN A 23 13.39 8.97 -12.91
CA GLN A 23 13.77 10.17 -12.17
C GLN A 23 12.53 10.89 -11.60
N ALA A 24 11.44 10.95 -12.37
CA ALA A 24 10.20 11.62 -11.98
C ALA A 24 9.56 10.97 -10.75
N GLU A 25 9.61 9.64 -10.65
CA GLU A 25 9.00 8.87 -9.56
C GLU A 25 10.00 8.48 -8.47
N SER A 26 11.20 9.07 -8.46
CA SER A 26 12.27 8.68 -7.54
C SER A 26 11.90 8.81 -6.06
N ALA A 27 10.93 9.66 -5.71
CA ALA A 27 10.40 9.81 -4.36
C ALA A 27 9.38 8.74 -3.96
N TYR A 28 8.72 8.08 -4.92
CA TYR A 28 7.60 7.16 -4.70
C TYR A 28 7.91 5.71 -5.11
N ASN A 29 8.98 5.49 -5.86
CA ASN A 29 9.32 4.18 -6.38
C ASN A 29 9.96 3.29 -5.31
N PHE A 30 9.40 2.11 -5.10
CA PHE A 30 10.01 1.09 -4.26
C PHE A 30 11.35 0.63 -4.82
N ASN A 31 11.46 0.43 -6.12
CA ASN A 31 12.72 0.02 -6.72
C ASN A 31 13.69 1.21 -6.77
N ILE A 32 14.77 1.14 -5.98
CA ILE A 32 15.84 2.15 -5.96
C ILE A 32 16.99 1.83 -6.93
N ASN A 33 16.99 0.64 -7.55
CA ASN A 33 18.00 0.27 -8.53
C ASN A 33 17.72 0.93 -9.90
N GLN A 34 18.44 2.02 -10.18
CA GLN A 34 18.32 2.81 -11.41
C GLN A 34 18.76 2.04 -12.68
N THR A 35 19.54 0.97 -12.52
CA THR A 35 20.09 0.18 -13.62
C THR A 35 19.33 -1.12 -13.89
N ALA A 36 18.28 -1.40 -13.11
CA ALA A 36 17.48 -2.61 -13.24
C ALA A 36 16.82 -2.69 -14.63
N THR A 37 17.02 -3.82 -15.32
CA THR A 37 16.38 -4.08 -16.62
C THR A 37 15.33 -5.19 -16.51
N GLN A 38 15.42 -6.02 -15.47
CA GLN A 38 14.46 -7.08 -15.16
C GLN A 38 13.86 -6.86 -13.77
N VAL A 39 12.63 -7.33 -13.57
CA VAL A 39 11.91 -7.21 -12.28
C VAL A 39 12.66 -7.93 -11.15
N SER A 40 13.41 -8.98 -11.46
CA SER A 40 14.28 -9.68 -10.50
C SER A 40 15.44 -8.83 -9.97
N ASP A 41 15.79 -7.76 -10.68
CA ASP A 41 16.89 -6.86 -10.32
C ASP A 41 16.40 -5.71 -9.41
N TYR A 42 15.09 -5.66 -9.13
CA TYR A 42 14.50 -4.60 -8.32
C TYR A 42 14.95 -4.77 -6.88
N PHE A 43 15.33 -3.66 -6.27
CA PHE A 43 15.86 -3.64 -4.93
C PHE A 43 15.32 -2.43 -4.17
N SER A 44 15.15 -2.59 -2.87
CA SER A 44 14.72 -1.55 -1.93
C SER A 44 15.44 -1.80 -0.62
N GLU A 45 15.96 -0.75 0.01
CA GLU A 45 16.46 -0.83 1.37
C GLU A 45 15.92 0.33 2.20
N TRP A 46 15.69 0.06 3.49
CA TRP A 46 15.55 1.11 4.47
C TRP A 46 16.84 1.15 5.29
N PRO A 47 17.73 2.14 5.05
CA PRO A 47 19.01 2.21 5.73
C PRO A 47 18.87 2.21 7.25
N GLY A 48 19.58 1.29 7.92
CA GLY A 48 19.55 1.16 9.38
C GLY A 48 18.31 0.48 9.96
N HIS A 49 17.41 -0.04 9.13
CA HIS A 49 16.22 -0.74 9.61
C HIS A 49 16.54 -2.14 10.15
N HIS A 50 16.12 -2.42 11.37
CA HIS A 50 16.18 -3.75 11.97
C HIS A 50 14.81 -4.42 11.85
N TYR A 51 14.69 -5.39 10.94
CA TYR A 51 13.44 -6.10 10.72
C TYR A 51 12.99 -6.84 11.98
N HIS A 52 11.71 -6.70 12.31
CA HIS A 52 11.08 -7.53 13.33
C HIS A 52 10.81 -8.93 12.75
N PRO A 53 11.30 -10.01 13.36
CA PRO A 53 11.07 -11.35 12.83
C PRO A 53 9.58 -11.70 12.88
N SER A 54 9.12 -12.46 11.89
CA SER A 54 7.77 -13.02 11.93
C SER A 54 7.59 -13.92 13.16
N PRO A 55 6.43 -13.88 13.82
CA PRO A 55 6.16 -14.77 14.94
C PRO A 55 6.04 -16.23 14.48
N ASP A 56 6.40 -17.17 15.34
CA ASP A 56 6.25 -18.62 15.08
C ASP A 56 4.78 -19.03 14.91
N ASN A 57 3.84 -18.23 15.45
CA ASN A 57 2.41 -18.49 15.41
C ASN A 57 1.60 -17.19 15.29
N TRP A 58 0.68 -17.15 14.33
CA TRP A 58 -0.20 -16.00 14.04
C TRP A 58 -1.53 -16.02 14.80
N ARG A 59 -1.71 -16.92 15.77
CA ARG A 59 -2.91 -16.99 16.63
C ARG A 59 -2.87 -15.97 17.77
N PHE A 60 -3.04 -14.71 17.42
CA PHE A 60 -3.23 -13.61 18.37
C PHE A 60 -4.29 -12.63 17.85
N PRO A 61 -4.83 -11.74 18.69
CA PRO A 61 -5.91 -10.84 18.28
C PRO A 61 -5.46 -9.85 17.20
N PHE A 62 -6.20 -9.82 16.10
CA PHE A 62 -6.04 -8.87 15.01
C PHE A 62 -7.10 -7.77 15.08
N TYR A 63 -6.72 -6.57 14.68
CA TYR A 63 -7.65 -5.48 14.40
C TYR A 63 -7.52 -5.06 12.95
N SER A 64 -8.63 -5.14 12.21
CA SER A 64 -8.71 -4.70 10.82
C SER A 64 -9.32 -3.32 10.75
N MET A 65 -8.67 -2.39 10.05
CA MET A 65 -9.15 -1.01 9.94
C MET A 65 -8.93 -0.44 8.54
N PHE A 66 -9.85 0.44 8.11
CA PHE A 66 -9.59 1.37 7.02
C PHE A 66 -8.86 2.58 7.59
N LEU A 67 -7.67 2.89 7.06
CA LEU A 67 -6.84 3.96 7.59
C LEU A 67 -7.56 5.31 7.53
N ASP A 68 -8.21 5.62 6.40
CA ASP A 68 -9.01 6.84 6.16
C ASP A 68 -10.16 7.03 7.16
N ARG A 69 -10.65 5.95 7.80
CA ARG A 69 -11.80 5.98 8.70
C ARG A 69 -11.43 5.86 10.16
N TRP A 70 -10.14 5.88 10.48
CA TRP A 70 -9.65 5.62 11.82
C TRP A 70 -9.47 6.88 12.65
N SER A 71 -8.48 7.70 12.30
CA SER A 71 -8.12 8.92 13.03
C SER A 71 -7.34 9.86 12.13
N ASP A 72 -7.80 11.11 12.03
CA ASP A 72 -7.10 12.22 11.36
C ASP A 72 -6.11 12.84 12.34
N GLY A 73 -4.80 12.61 12.13
CA GLY A 73 -3.73 13.15 12.97
C GLY A 73 -2.97 14.32 12.34
N ASP A 74 -3.08 14.52 11.03
CA ASP A 74 -2.52 15.64 10.28
C ASP A 74 -3.50 16.13 9.20
N PRO A 75 -4.38 17.09 9.56
CA PRO A 75 -5.38 17.62 8.63
C PRO A 75 -4.80 18.33 7.40
N THR A 76 -3.48 18.60 7.37
CA THR A 76 -2.84 19.26 6.23
C THR A 76 -2.73 18.35 5.00
N ASN A 77 -2.92 17.04 5.16
CA ASN A 77 -2.85 16.05 4.09
C ASN A 77 -4.22 15.57 3.56
N ASN A 78 -5.34 16.08 4.10
CA ASN A 78 -6.70 15.68 3.70
C ASN A 78 -7.00 16.00 2.23
N ASP A 79 -6.55 17.17 1.77
CA ASP A 79 -6.73 17.67 0.39
C ASP A 79 -5.45 17.49 -0.43
N ALA A 80 -5.03 16.24 -0.59
CA ALA A 80 -3.73 15.95 -1.20
C ALA A 80 -3.58 16.39 -2.68
N ASN A 81 -4.65 16.54 -3.47
CA ASN A 81 -4.57 17.18 -4.81
C ASN A 81 -5.06 18.63 -4.84
N GLY A 82 -5.42 19.22 -3.69
CA GLY A 82 -5.87 20.61 -3.56
C GLY A 82 -7.16 20.95 -4.32
N THR A 83 -8.01 19.96 -4.60
CA THR A 83 -9.29 20.14 -5.28
C THR A 83 -10.44 20.33 -4.29
N VAL A 84 -11.58 20.87 -4.77
CA VAL A 84 -12.71 21.27 -3.91
C VAL A 84 -13.43 20.08 -3.24
N TRP A 85 -13.23 18.85 -3.74
CA TRP A 85 -14.02 17.68 -3.34
C TRP A 85 -13.13 16.46 -3.06
N GLU A 86 -12.25 16.56 -2.06
CA GLU A 86 -11.42 15.44 -1.62
C GLU A 86 -11.79 14.89 -0.27
N PHE A 87 -12.09 15.78 0.66
CA PHE A 87 -12.39 15.47 2.05
C PHE A 87 -13.80 15.95 2.41
N ASP A 88 -14.65 15.02 2.86
CA ASP A 88 -15.95 15.33 3.46
C ASP A 88 -16.38 14.18 4.39
N ILE A 89 -16.38 14.45 5.70
CA ILE A 89 -16.78 13.49 6.73
C ILE A 89 -18.26 13.12 6.71
N HIS A 90 -19.09 13.91 6.02
CA HIS A 90 -20.52 13.65 5.86
C HIS A 90 -20.82 12.80 4.62
N GLU A 91 -19.87 12.67 3.70
CA GLU A 91 -20.01 11.84 2.52
C GLU A 91 -19.42 10.45 2.77
N THR A 92 -20.07 9.44 2.21
CA THR A 92 -19.68 8.03 2.39
C THR A 92 -18.57 7.61 1.42
N GLN A 93 -18.47 8.32 0.30
CA GLN A 93 -17.58 7.98 -0.81
C GLN A 93 -16.29 8.79 -0.83
N LEU A 94 -16.25 9.96 -0.19
CA LEU A 94 -15.03 10.78 -0.14
C LEU A 94 -14.13 10.37 1.03
N ARG A 95 -12.93 10.96 1.07
CA ARG A 95 -12.00 10.79 2.18
C ARG A 95 -12.57 11.39 3.45
N ALA A 96 -12.33 10.72 4.56
CA ALA A 96 -12.67 11.20 5.90
C ALA A 96 -11.44 11.68 6.69
N GLY A 97 -10.25 11.60 6.10
CA GLY A 97 -9.02 12.24 6.60
C GLY A 97 -8.17 11.38 7.53
N GLY A 98 -8.54 10.12 7.76
CA GLY A 98 -7.73 9.23 8.57
C GLY A 98 -6.36 8.95 7.94
N ASP A 99 -5.30 9.02 8.74
CA ASP A 99 -3.93 9.00 8.23
C ASP A 99 -2.95 8.22 9.14
N VAL A 100 -1.70 8.12 8.69
CA VAL A 100 -0.63 7.43 9.44
C VAL A 100 -0.31 8.16 10.73
N ALA A 101 -0.39 9.50 10.75
CA ALA A 101 -0.09 10.29 11.94
C ALA A 101 -1.09 9.99 13.07
N GLY A 102 -2.39 9.98 12.76
CA GLY A 102 -3.45 9.63 13.69
C GLY A 102 -3.37 8.17 14.11
N PHE A 103 -3.09 7.27 13.17
CA PHE A 103 -2.88 5.86 13.50
C PHE A 103 -1.75 5.66 14.53
N VAL A 104 -0.58 6.28 14.33
CA VAL A 104 0.54 6.21 15.28
C VAL A 104 0.14 6.71 16.67
N GLN A 105 -0.64 7.79 16.75
CA GLN A 105 -1.14 8.34 18.02
C GLN A 105 -2.07 7.39 18.78
N THR A 106 -2.67 6.41 18.09
CA THR A 106 -3.63 5.45 18.68
C THR A 106 -3.03 4.06 18.98
N LEU A 107 -1.74 3.84 18.76
CA LEU A 107 -1.13 2.51 18.97
C LEU A 107 -1.24 2.06 20.43
N ASP A 108 -1.07 2.96 21.40
CA ASP A 108 -1.26 2.66 22.83
C ASP A 108 -2.71 2.24 23.14
N TYR A 109 -3.69 2.84 22.46
CA TYR A 109 -5.09 2.45 22.58
C TYR A 109 -5.32 1.01 22.09
N LEU A 110 -4.78 0.67 20.91
CA LEU A 110 -4.88 -0.69 20.37
C LEU A 110 -4.15 -1.71 21.24
N GLU A 111 -2.97 -1.36 21.76
CA GLU A 111 -2.22 -2.22 22.66
C GLU A 111 -2.97 -2.46 23.97
N SER A 112 -3.56 -1.41 24.56
CA SER A 112 -4.32 -1.50 25.81
C SER A 112 -5.59 -2.34 25.67
N MET A 113 -6.19 -2.39 24.48
CA MET A 113 -7.29 -3.30 24.13
C MET A 113 -6.84 -4.76 24.00
N GLY A 114 -5.53 -5.04 23.98
CA GLY A 114 -4.96 -6.38 23.85
C GLY A 114 -4.75 -6.83 22.40
N ILE A 115 -4.85 -5.92 21.42
CA ILE A 115 -4.54 -6.21 20.02
C ILE A 115 -3.04 -6.41 19.84
N LYS A 116 -2.65 -7.42 19.06
CA LYS A 116 -1.24 -7.75 18.79
C LYS A 116 -0.91 -7.81 17.29
N GLY A 117 -1.93 -7.82 16.44
CA GLY A 117 -1.80 -7.70 15.00
C GLY A 117 -2.69 -6.62 14.44
N ILE A 118 -2.20 -5.88 13.47
CA ILE A 118 -2.98 -4.85 12.77
C ILE A 118 -3.02 -5.23 11.30
N TYR A 119 -4.23 -5.26 10.75
CA TYR A 119 -4.45 -5.46 9.32
C TYR A 119 -5.00 -4.17 8.74
N ILE A 120 -4.18 -3.46 7.98
CA ILE A 120 -4.63 -2.27 7.26
C ILE A 120 -5.36 -2.74 6.02
N ILE A 121 -6.62 -2.30 5.88
CA ILE A 121 -7.47 -2.66 4.77
C ILE A 121 -7.12 -1.77 3.57
N GLY A 122 -6.90 -2.41 2.42
CA GLY A 122 -6.56 -1.72 1.18
C GLY A 122 -5.09 -1.28 1.12
N THR A 123 -4.75 -0.55 0.07
CA THR A 123 -3.47 0.13 -0.04
C THR A 123 -3.42 1.36 0.88
N ILE A 124 -2.23 1.64 1.42
CA ILE A 124 -1.93 2.88 2.17
C ILE A 124 -1.45 4.01 1.24
N PHE A 125 -1.43 3.76 -0.07
CA PHE A 125 -1.00 4.77 -1.03
C PHE A 125 -2.12 5.73 -1.37
N GLN A 126 -1.71 6.93 -1.73
CA GLN A 126 -2.58 7.97 -2.24
C GLN A 126 -3.35 7.47 -3.47
N GLY A 127 -4.68 7.46 -3.38
CA GLY A 127 -5.58 7.11 -4.48
C GLY A 127 -6.40 8.31 -4.93
N LEU A 128 -7.35 8.06 -5.84
CA LEU A 128 -8.38 9.05 -6.17
C LEU A 128 -9.20 9.45 -4.94
N PRO A 129 -9.82 10.64 -4.91
CA PRO A 129 -10.62 11.11 -3.77
C PRO A 129 -11.69 10.14 -3.27
N TRP A 130 -12.31 9.39 -4.18
CA TRP A 130 -13.35 8.42 -3.86
C TRP A 130 -12.84 6.99 -3.61
N ALA A 131 -11.53 6.78 -3.72
CA ALA A 131 -10.89 5.47 -3.58
C ALA A 131 -10.29 5.26 -2.19
N TYR A 132 -10.95 5.79 -1.14
CA TYR A 132 -10.49 5.73 0.24
C TYR A 132 -10.36 4.28 0.77
N ASP A 133 -11.08 3.33 0.17
CA ASP A 133 -11.04 1.91 0.53
C ASP A 133 -9.71 1.22 0.16
N GLY A 134 -8.89 1.86 -0.68
CA GLY A 134 -7.57 1.37 -1.05
C GLY A 134 -7.57 0.11 -1.92
N TYR A 135 -8.70 -0.32 -2.49
CA TYR A 135 -8.74 -1.46 -3.42
C TYR A 135 -8.58 -1.06 -4.88
N SER A 136 -8.82 0.21 -5.20
CA SER A 136 -8.71 0.75 -6.56
C SER A 136 -7.34 1.39 -6.77
N ALA A 137 -6.32 0.57 -7.04
CA ALA A 137 -5.01 1.08 -7.47
C ALA A 137 -5.20 1.87 -8.78
N THR A 138 -5.09 3.19 -8.69
CA THR A 138 -5.36 4.15 -9.77
C THR A 138 -4.18 5.07 -9.99
#